data_AF-A0AAJ1RXB7-F1
#
_entry.id   AF-A0AAJ1RXB7-F1
#
_cell.length_a   1.000
_cell.length_b   1.000
_cell.length_c   1.000
_cell.angle_alpha   90.00
_cell.angle_beta   90.00
_cell.angle_gamma   90.00
#
_symmetry.space_group_name_H-M   'P 1'
#
loop_
_entity.id
_entity.type
_entity.pdbx_description
1 polymer ?
#
loop_
_entity_poly.entity_id
_entity_poly.type
_entity_poly.pdbx_seq_one_letter_code
_entity_poly.pdbx_strand_id
1 'polypeptide(L)'
;VADEHGGGAGADGLVEASITAKSPGLLCGGPVVERLLEKHFSECSIQWGGVEGDPVARGDVVATLRGPAGDVLRVERILLNLLGRLSGIATNSARWAEAGRAIRV
;
A
#
# COMPACT_ATOMS: atom_id res chain seq x y z
N VAL A 1 -42.89 -1.45 10.27
CA VAL A 1 -42.30 -0.78 9.10
C VAL A 1 -40.90 -0.39 9.50
N ALA A 2 -39.92 -1.10 8.97
CA ALA A 2 -38.51 -0.87 9.28
C ALA A 2 -38.07 0.44 8.64
N ASP A 3 -37.34 1.25 9.39
CA ASP A 3 -36.71 2.47 8.91
C ASP A 3 -35.44 2.06 8.14
N GLU A 4 -35.53 2.13 6.82
CA GLU A 4 -34.48 1.73 5.86
C GLU A 4 -33.56 2.89 5.46
N HIS A 5 -33.44 3.96 6.27
CA HIS A 5 -32.59 5.10 5.94
C HIS A 5 -31.26 5.14 6.70
N GLY A 6 -30.59 3.99 6.80
CA GLY A 6 -29.18 3.90 7.17
C GLY A 6 -28.22 4.34 6.04
N GLY A 7 -28.60 5.35 5.25
CA GLY A 7 -27.79 5.92 4.18
C GLY A 7 -27.00 7.12 4.68
N GLY A 8 -25.98 6.88 5.51
CA GLY A 8 -25.01 7.92 5.81
C GLY A 8 -24.26 8.28 4.53
N ALA A 9 -24.63 9.37 3.89
CA ALA A 9 -23.86 10.00 2.82
C ALA A 9 -22.52 10.48 3.42
N GLY A 10 -21.58 9.56 3.58
CA GLY A 10 -20.19 9.86 3.87
C GLY A 10 -19.69 10.78 2.76
N ALA A 11 -18.98 11.85 3.15
CA ALA A 11 -18.57 12.94 2.27
C ALA A 11 -18.22 12.44 0.86
N ASP A 12 -19.01 12.88 -0.12
CA ASP A 12 -18.86 12.63 -1.57
C ASP A 12 -17.64 13.38 -2.14
N GLY A 13 -16.60 13.50 -1.33
CA GLY A 13 -15.42 14.30 -1.56
C GLY A 13 -14.24 13.44 -1.99
N LEU A 14 -13.43 14.01 -2.87
CA LEU A 14 -12.10 13.51 -3.13
C LEU A 14 -11.23 13.69 -1.89
N VAL A 15 -10.56 12.62 -1.49
CA VAL A 15 -9.64 12.61 -0.35
C VAL A 15 -8.25 12.19 -0.79
N GLU A 16 -7.27 12.53 0.04
CA GLU A 16 -5.89 12.11 -0.09
C GLU A 16 -5.48 11.35 1.18
N ALA A 17 -4.86 10.19 1.00
CA ALA A 17 -4.34 9.36 2.07
C ALA A 17 -2.84 9.10 1.85
N SER A 18 -2.04 9.24 2.91
CA SER A 18 -0.62 8.92 2.90
C SER A 18 -0.38 7.55 3.52
N ILE A 19 0.38 6.70 2.82
CA ILE A 19 0.80 5.39 3.29
C ILE A 19 2.21 5.53 3.87
N THR A 20 2.36 5.27 5.16
CA THR A 20 3.62 5.48 5.89
C THR A 20 4.22 4.15 6.37
N ALA A 21 5.53 3.98 6.16
CA ALA A 21 6.28 2.83 6.67
C ALA A 21 6.41 2.89 8.21
N LYS A 22 6.03 1.80 8.90
CA LYS A 22 6.12 1.69 10.38
C LYS A 22 7.41 1.03 10.87
N SER A 23 8.20 0.48 9.96
CA SER A 23 9.47 -0.22 10.21
C SER A 23 10.37 -0.07 8.99
N PRO A 24 11.71 -0.15 9.17
CA PRO A 24 12.63 -0.17 8.05
C PRO A 24 12.49 -1.47 7.23
N GLY A 25 12.78 -1.39 5.94
CA GLY A 25 12.71 -2.54 5.02
C GLY A 25 12.94 -2.16 3.57
N LEU A 26 12.44 -2.99 2.66
CA LEU A 26 12.41 -2.73 1.21
C LEU A 26 10.96 -2.57 0.74
N LEU A 27 10.70 -1.57 -0.09
CA LEU A 27 9.41 -1.39 -0.76
C LEU A 27 9.20 -2.47 -1.82
N CYS A 28 8.09 -3.21 -1.75
CA CYS A 28 7.72 -4.19 -2.76
C CYS A 28 6.21 -4.32 -2.89
N GLY A 29 5.73 -4.54 -4.13
CA GLY A 29 4.32 -4.76 -4.43
C GLY A 29 3.63 -3.61 -5.16
N GLY A 30 4.39 -2.64 -5.67
CA GLY A 30 3.86 -1.50 -6.42
C GLY A 30 2.97 -1.92 -7.60
N PRO A 31 3.47 -2.75 -8.53
CA PRO A 31 2.70 -3.22 -9.69
C PRO A 31 1.44 -4.00 -9.32
N VAL A 32 1.45 -4.71 -8.18
CA VAL A 32 0.27 -5.46 -7.69
C VAL A 32 -0.82 -4.50 -7.21
N VAL A 33 -0.43 -3.43 -6.50
CA VAL A 33 -1.36 -2.39 -6.05
C VAL A 33 -1.90 -1.60 -7.23
N GLU A 34 -1.07 -1.22 -8.20
CA GLU A 34 -1.51 -0.55 -9.43
C GLU A 34 -2.57 -1.39 -10.15
N ARG A 35 -2.30 -2.68 -10.35
CA ARG A 35 -3.24 -3.58 -11.01
C ARG A 35 -4.56 -3.76 -10.24
N LEU A 36 -4.52 -3.74 -8.91
CA LEU A 36 -5.70 -3.79 -8.04
C LEU A 36 -6.56 -2.54 -8.26
N LEU A 37 -5.95 -1.36 -8.22
CA LEU A 37 -6.64 -0.08 -8.40
C LEU A 37 -7.25 0.02 -9.80
N GLU A 38 -6.47 -0.27 -10.84
CA GLU A 38 -6.94 -0.28 -12.24
C GLU A 38 -8.18 -1.14 -12.46
N LYS A 39 -8.26 -2.30 -11.79
CA LYS A 39 -9.33 -3.27 -12.01
C LYS A 39 -10.60 -3.00 -11.20
N HIS A 40 -10.45 -2.45 -10.00
CA HIS A 40 -11.52 -2.42 -9.00
C HIS A 40 -11.83 -1.02 -8.45
N PHE A 41 -10.92 -0.05 -8.62
CA PHE A 41 -11.01 1.29 -8.06
C PHE A 41 -10.44 2.31 -9.05
N SER A 42 -11.00 2.38 -10.27
CA SER A 42 -10.46 3.20 -11.38
C SER A 42 -10.47 4.71 -11.12
N GLU A 43 -11.26 5.18 -10.15
CA GLU A 43 -11.29 6.57 -9.70
C GLU A 43 -10.19 6.89 -8.67
N CYS A 44 -9.48 5.86 -8.19
CA CYS A 44 -8.32 6.03 -7.34
C CYS A 44 -7.04 6.15 -8.17
N SER A 45 -6.18 7.08 -7.78
CA SER A 45 -4.83 7.25 -8.32
C SER A 45 -3.82 7.11 -7.20
N ILE A 46 -2.68 6.48 -7.50
CA ILE A 46 -1.59 6.29 -6.54
C ILE A 46 -0.31 6.92 -7.07
N GLN A 47 0.41 7.62 -6.21
CA GLN A 47 1.73 8.18 -6.47
C GLN A 47 2.73 7.52 -5.51
N TRP A 48 3.79 6.94 -6.05
CA TRP A 48 4.83 6.28 -5.24
C TRP A 48 5.90 7.25 -4.77
N GLY A 49 6.42 7.02 -3.56
CA GLY A 49 7.56 7.73 -2.98
C GLY A 49 8.92 7.10 -3.31
N GLY A 50 8.93 5.94 -3.97
CA GLY A 50 10.13 5.20 -4.37
C GLY A 50 9.78 4.10 -5.38
N VAL A 51 10.78 3.39 -5.86
CA VAL A 51 10.60 2.26 -6.79
C VAL A 51 10.72 0.92 -6.08
N GLU A 52 10.35 -0.15 -6.77
CA GLU A 52 10.43 -1.51 -6.21
C GLU A 52 11.88 -1.88 -5.87
N GLY A 53 12.08 -2.36 -4.65
CA GLY A 53 13.40 -2.68 -4.10
C GLY A 53 14.09 -1.52 -3.37
N ASP A 54 13.54 -0.31 -3.38
CA ASP A 54 14.12 0.80 -2.63
C ASP A 54 14.05 0.57 -1.11
N PRO A 55 15.08 0.98 -0.36
CA PRO A 55 15.03 0.97 1.09
C PRO A 55 14.03 2.01 1.60
N VAL A 56 13.28 1.64 2.63
CA VAL A 56 12.38 2.54 3.36
C VAL A 56 12.76 2.57 4.83
N ALA A 57 12.67 3.74 5.45
CA ALA A 57 12.83 3.96 6.88
C ALA A 57 11.46 4.13 7.57
N ARG A 58 11.45 3.98 8.90
CA ARG A 58 10.24 4.29 9.68
C ARG A 58 9.91 5.77 9.53
N GLY A 59 8.67 6.06 9.16
CA GLY A 59 8.15 7.42 8.97
C GLY A 59 8.12 7.86 7.51
N ASP A 60 8.74 7.11 6.59
CA ASP A 60 8.72 7.44 5.17
C ASP A 60 7.31 7.26 4.59
N VAL A 61 6.89 8.22 3.76
CA VAL A 61 5.68 8.10 2.96
C VAL A 61 6.03 7.29 1.70
N VAL A 62 5.58 6.04 1.66
CA VAL A 62 5.90 5.12 0.55
C VAL A 62 4.97 5.31 -0.64
N ALA A 63 3.75 5.80 -0.40
CA ALA A 63 2.80 6.14 -1.45
C ALA A 63 1.75 7.14 -0.94
N THR A 64 1.15 7.87 -1.87
CA THR A 64 -0.02 8.73 -1.66
C THR A 64 -1.16 8.26 -2.55
N LEU A 65 -2.31 7.97 -1.97
CA LEU A 65 -3.52 7.52 -2.65
C LEU A 65 -4.55 8.66 -2.68
N ARG A 66 -5.11 8.96 -3.84
CA ARG A 66 -6.15 9.99 -4.03
C ARG A 66 -7.37 9.37 -4.71
N GLY A 67 -8.57 9.73 -4.28
CA GLY A 67 -9.81 9.24 -4.91
C GLY A 67 -11.06 9.54 -4.07
N PRO A 68 -12.23 9.01 -4.45
CA PRO A 68 -13.46 9.11 -3.66
C PRO A 68 -13.26 8.52 -2.26
N ALA A 69 -13.75 9.19 -1.22
CA ALA A 69 -13.58 8.75 0.17
C ALA A 69 -14.00 7.28 0.40
N GLY A 70 -15.12 6.88 -0.18
CA GLY A 70 -15.62 5.50 -0.08
C GLY A 70 -14.70 4.47 -0.74
N ASP A 71 -14.03 4.81 -1.83
CA ASP A 71 -13.11 3.91 -2.54
C ASP A 71 -11.78 3.80 -1.81
N VAL A 72 -11.23 4.93 -1.38
CA VAL A 72 -9.99 5.01 -0.60
C VAL A 72 -10.10 4.16 0.67
N LEU A 73 -11.21 4.28 1.41
CA LEU A 73 -11.44 3.50 2.63
C LEU A 73 -11.67 2.00 2.33
N ARG A 74 -12.36 1.67 1.23
CA ARG A 74 -12.59 0.27 0.84
C ARG A 74 -11.30 -0.46 0.45
N VAL A 75 -10.39 0.22 -0.25
CA VAL A 75 -9.14 -0.40 -0.71
C VAL A 75 -8.04 -0.41 0.36
N GLU A 76 -8.09 0.50 1.35
CA GLU A 76 -7.04 0.71 2.36
C GLU A 76 -6.48 -0.60 2.92
N ARG A 77 -7.35 -1.46 3.49
CA ARG A 77 -6.88 -2.69 4.15
C ARG A 77 -6.29 -3.69 3.16
N ILE A 78 -6.85 -3.79 1.96
CA ILE A 78 -6.36 -4.70 0.92
C ILE A 78 -4.97 -4.25 0.47
N LEU A 79 -4.82 -2.97 0.17
CA LEU A 79 -3.55 -2.35 -0.23
C LEU A 79 -2.48 -2.50 0.85
N LEU A 80 -2.79 -2.17 2.11
CA LEU A 80 -1.85 -2.29 3.23
C LEU A 80 -1.40 -3.73 3.47
N ASN A 81 -2.31 -4.70 3.34
CA ASN A 81 -1.98 -6.12 3.47
C ASN A 81 -1.08 -6.60 2.33
N LEU A 82 -1.31 -6.14 1.09
CA LEU A 82 -0.46 -6.50 -0.05
C LEU A 82 0.94 -5.91 0.11
N LEU A 83 1.06 -4.60 0.28
CA LEU A 83 2.34 -3.92 0.44
C LEU A 83 3.11 -4.45 1.65
N GLY A 84 2.45 -4.55 2.81
CA GLY A 84 3.10 -5.02 4.03
C GLY A 84 3.63 -6.45 3.91
N ARG A 85 2.86 -7.36 3.30
CA ARG A 85 3.30 -8.76 3.11
C ARG A 85 4.44 -8.86 2.10
N LEU A 86 4.31 -8.23 0.93
CA LEU A 86 5.32 -8.30 -0.12
C LEU A 86 6.63 -7.62 0.32
N SER A 87 6.54 -6.43 0.90
CA SER A 87 7.69 -5.71 1.47
C SER A 87 8.36 -6.50 2.60
N GLY A 88 7.58 -7.15 3.48
CA GLY A 88 8.12 -8.01 4.53
C GLY A 88 8.88 -9.22 3.99
N ILE A 89 8.33 -9.88 2.96
CA ILE A 89 9.01 -11.00 2.28
C ILE A 89 10.31 -10.51 1.62
N ALA A 90 10.26 -9.43 0.84
CA ALA A 90 11.43 -8.86 0.17
C ALA A 90 12.54 -8.49 1.17
N THR A 91 12.18 -7.82 2.27
CA THR A 91 13.10 -7.44 3.34
C THR A 91 13.75 -8.67 3.98
N ASN A 92 12.96 -9.70 4.31
CA ASN A 92 13.50 -10.92 4.91
C ASN A 92 14.43 -11.66 3.94
N SER A 93 14.04 -11.80 2.68
CA SER A 93 14.86 -12.41 1.63
C SER A 93 16.19 -11.68 1.45
N ALA A 94 16.18 -10.35 1.42
CA ALA A 94 17.41 -9.55 1.30
C ALA A 94 18.36 -9.77 2.50
N ARG A 95 17.82 -9.91 3.72
CA ARG A 95 18.63 -10.24 4.91
C ARG A 95 19.32 -11.59 4.80
N TRP A 96 18.62 -12.61 4.29
CA TRP A 96 19.21 -13.93 4.06
C TRP A 96 20.23 -13.93 2.92
N ALA A 97 19.95 -13.21 1.83
CA ALA A 97 20.88 -13.05 0.73
C ALA A 97 22.19 -12.37 1.17
N GLU A 98 22.11 -11.35 2.02
CA GLU A 98 23.29 -10.72 2.64
C GLU A 98 24.06 -11.71 3.50
N ALA A 99 23.40 -12.39 4.45
CA ALA A 99 24.04 -13.36 5.33
C ALA A 99 24.74 -14.49 4.54
N GLY A 100 24.14 -14.93 3.43
CA GLY A 100 24.69 -15.95 2.55
C GLY A 100 25.90 -15.50 1.72
N ARG A 101 26.19 -14.19 1.57
CA ARG A 101 27.37 -13.72 0.81
C ARG A 101 28.69 -14.22 1.39
N ALA A 102 28.72 -14.50 2.69
CA ALA A 102 29.89 -15.07 3.38
C ALA A 102 30.15 -16.54 3.02
N ILE A 103 29.18 -17.24 2.40
CA ILE A 103 29.23 -18.67 2.06
C ILE A 103 29.47 -18.83 0.54
N ARG A 104 30.33 -17.99 -0.04
CA ARG A 104 30.81 -18.23 -1.42
C ARG A 104 31.86 -19.35 -1.40
N VAL A 105 31.43 -20.55 -1.79
CA VAL A 105 32.30 -21.69 -2.15
C VAL A 105 32.84 -21.47 -3.56
#